data_AF-A0A068T6Q7-F1
#
_entry.id   AF-A0A068T6Q7-F1
#
_cell.length_a   1.000
_cell.length_b   1.000
_cell.length_c   1.000
_cell.angle_alpha   90.00
_cell.angle_beta   90.00
_cell.angle_gamma   90.00
#
_symmetry.space_group_name_H-M   'P 1'
#
loop_
_entity.id
_entity.type
_entity.pdbx_description
1 polymer ?
#
loop_
_entity_poly.entity_id
_entity_poly.type
_entity_poly.pdbx_seq_one_letter_code
_entity_poly.pdbx_strand_id
1 'polypeptide(L)'
;MTETTFVDGFYSAYFTGIAGNSMGMFVFRDGVLAGADIGGGRYDGVYALSPDGKKIISNINFILPVGSFPITGVASETQPMSVSMTLELPIEFNRHDVHRLETPLGPINAKFEKIRGA
;
A
#
# COMPACT_ATOMS: atom_id res chain seq x y z
N MET A 1 -6.28 21.94 10.13
CA MET A 1 -5.30 21.64 9.06
C MET A 1 -3.95 21.24 9.66
N THR A 2 -3.91 20.28 10.58
CA THR A 2 -2.68 19.98 11.36
C THR A 2 -2.42 18.49 11.62
N GLU A 3 -3.26 17.57 11.13
CA GLU A 3 -3.16 16.15 11.51
C GLU A 3 -2.59 15.21 10.43
N THR A 4 -2.53 15.60 9.16
CA THR A 4 -1.90 14.73 8.12
C THR A 4 -0.37 14.75 8.15
N THR A 5 0.23 15.81 8.71
CA THR A 5 1.67 16.11 8.62
C THR A 5 2.60 15.01 9.17
N PHE A 6 2.15 14.20 10.13
CA PHE A 6 2.96 13.09 10.65
C PHE A 6 2.92 11.83 9.76
N VAL A 7 1.87 11.67 8.96
CA VAL A 7 1.76 10.60 7.95
C VAL A 7 2.47 10.97 6.65
N ASP A 8 2.60 12.27 6.36
CA ASP A 8 3.27 12.73 5.16
C ASP A 8 4.73 12.26 5.12
N GLY A 9 5.11 11.63 4.01
CA GLY A 9 6.43 11.05 3.87
C GLY A 9 6.59 10.05 2.74
N PHE A 10 7.81 9.53 2.69
CA PHE A 10 8.26 8.51 1.75
C PHE A 10 8.50 7.24 2.55
N TYR A 11 7.96 6.13 2.06
CA TYR A 11 7.92 4.87 2.77
C TYR A 11 8.45 3.76 1.88
N SER A 12 9.30 2.88 2.43
CA SER A 12 9.52 1.55 1.86
C SER A 12 8.50 0.59 2.43
N ALA A 13 8.00 -0.30 1.60
CA ALA A 13 7.11 -1.38 2.00
C ALA A 13 7.63 -2.73 1.52
N TYR A 14 7.40 -3.76 2.33
CA TYR A 14 7.81 -5.13 2.08
C TYR A 14 6.58 -6.02 2.20
N PHE A 15 6.31 -6.83 1.19
CA PHE A 15 5.09 -7.62 1.09
C PHE A 15 5.41 -9.10 0.96
N THR A 16 4.58 -9.93 1.58
CA THR A 16 4.52 -11.37 1.30
C THR A 16 3.09 -11.78 1.06
N GLY A 17 2.84 -12.51 -0.02
CA GLY A 17 1.59 -13.22 -0.29
C GLY A 17 1.83 -14.72 -0.41
N ILE A 18 0.80 -15.46 -0.75
CA ILE A 18 0.87 -16.93 -0.89
C ILE A 18 1.81 -17.39 -2.01
N ALA A 19 2.01 -16.57 -3.05
CA ALA A 19 2.80 -16.92 -4.24
C ALA A 19 4.18 -16.25 -4.28
N GLY A 20 4.55 -15.45 -3.27
CA GLY A 20 5.88 -14.83 -3.22
C GLY A 20 5.95 -13.58 -2.38
N ASN A 21 6.98 -12.78 -2.64
CA ASN A 21 7.26 -11.53 -1.94
C ASN A 21 7.58 -10.40 -2.91
N SER A 22 7.38 -9.16 -2.46
CA SER A 22 7.65 -7.95 -3.24
C SER A 22 8.14 -6.83 -2.34
N MET A 23 8.72 -5.80 -2.95
CA MET A 23 9.10 -4.55 -2.29
C MET A 23 8.55 -3.39 -3.12
N GLY A 24 8.05 -2.37 -2.44
CA GLY A 24 7.59 -1.15 -3.08
C GLY A 24 7.93 0.11 -2.31
N MET A 25 7.70 1.24 -2.96
CA MET A 25 7.76 2.56 -2.33
C MET A 25 6.42 3.26 -2.42
N PHE A 26 6.11 4.01 -1.36
CA PHE A 26 4.88 4.77 -1.24
C PHE A 26 5.18 6.20 -0.80
N VAL A 27 4.39 7.14 -1.31
CA VAL A 27 4.41 8.55 -0.95
C VAL A 27 3.02 8.88 -0.42
N PHE A 28 2.99 9.40 0.81
CA PHE A 28 1.81 10.00 1.43
C PHE A 28 2.08 11.49 1.49
N ARG A 29 1.19 12.31 0.92
CA ARG A 29 1.32 13.76 0.97
C ARG A 29 -0.02 14.43 0.80
N ASP A 30 -0.35 15.33 1.72
CA ASP A 30 -1.53 16.20 1.63
C ASP A 30 -2.84 15.42 1.31
N GLY A 31 -2.99 14.22 1.87
CA GLY A 31 -4.16 13.35 1.68
C GLY A 31 -4.13 12.49 0.39
N VAL A 32 -3.06 12.57 -0.40
CA VAL A 32 -2.83 11.75 -1.60
C VAL A 32 -1.83 10.63 -1.31
N LEU A 33 -2.12 9.43 -1.81
CA LEU A 33 -1.26 8.26 -1.74
C LEU A 33 -0.88 7.84 -3.15
N ALA A 34 0.42 7.72 -3.40
CA ALA A 34 0.95 7.11 -4.63
C ALA A 34 2.03 6.09 -4.31
N GLY A 35 2.22 5.09 -5.15
CA GLY A 35 3.28 4.10 -4.95
C GLY A 35 3.54 3.21 -6.15
N ALA A 36 4.63 2.44 -6.06
CA ALA A 36 4.98 1.43 -7.04
C ALA A 36 5.79 0.29 -6.42
N ASP A 37 5.76 -0.90 -7.03
CA ASP A 37 6.54 -2.07 -6.59
C ASP A 37 7.41 -2.67 -7.70
N ILE A 38 8.32 -3.57 -7.31
CA ILE A 38 9.27 -4.24 -8.21
C ILE A 38 8.58 -5.13 -9.26
N GLY A 39 7.34 -5.57 -9.00
CA GLY A 39 6.52 -6.31 -9.95
C GLY A 39 5.87 -5.42 -11.01
N GLY A 40 6.12 -4.11 -10.99
CA GLY A 40 5.51 -3.15 -11.91
C GLY A 40 4.12 -2.68 -11.47
N GLY A 41 3.68 -3.08 -10.26
CA GLY A 41 2.45 -2.60 -9.66
C GLY A 41 2.48 -1.10 -9.40
N ARG A 42 1.36 -0.43 -9.66
CA ARG A 42 1.16 1.01 -9.42
C ARG A 42 -0.01 1.21 -8.48
N TYR A 43 0.15 2.13 -7.55
CA TYR A 43 -0.84 2.47 -6.53
C TYR A 43 -1.14 3.97 -6.64
N ASP A 44 -2.42 4.31 -6.69
CA ASP A 44 -2.89 5.69 -6.76
C ASP A 44 -4.18 5.82 -5.96
N GLY A 45 -4.28 6.84 -5.12
CA GLY A 45 -5.42 6.98 -4.22
C GLY A 45 -5.33 8.13 -3.24
N VAL A 46 -6.15 8.04 -2.21
CA VAL A 46 -6.26 9.05 -1.16
C VAL A 46 -6.22 8.39 0.21
N TYR A 47 -5.81 9.15 1.21
CA TYR A 47 -5.85 8.72 2.61
C TYR A 47 -6.40 9.82 3.51
N ALA A 48 -6.99 9.39 4.61
CA ALA A 48 -7.43 10.24 5.71
C ALA A 48 -7.16 9.53 7.04
N LEU A 49 -7.15 10.28 8.14
CA LEU A 49 -7.19 9.67 9.46
C LEU A 49 -8.60 9.20 9.79
N SER A 50 -8.70 8.13 10.57
CA SER A 50 -9.95 7.72 11.20
C SER A 50 -10.48 8.83 12.14
N PRO A 51 -11.79 8.86 12.45
CA PRO A 51 -12.37 9.89 13.32
C PRO A 51 -11.71 9.99 14.71
N ASP A 52 -11.13 8.90 15.20
CA ASP A 52 -10.39 8.86 16.48
C ASP A 52 -8.89 9.16 16.34
N GLY A 53 -8.41 9.43 15.13
CA GLY A 53 -7.02 9.77 14.82
C GLY A 53 -6.03 8.61 14.95
N LYS A 54 -6.48 7.36 15.14
CA LYS A 54 -5.59 6.22 15.45
C LYS A 54 -5.18 5.39 14.25
N LYS A 55 -5.90 5.52 13.14
CA LYS A 55 -5.66 4.74 11.92
C LYS A 55 -5.61 5.67 10.71
N ILE A 56 -4.86 5.24 9.71
CA ILE A 56 -4.92 5.77 8.36
C ILE A 56 -5.90 4.92 7.58
N ILE A 57 -6.93 5.53 7.02
CA ILE A 57 -7.87 4.92 6.10
C ILE A 57 -7.47 5.33 4.68
N SER A 58 -7.03 4.38 3.87
CA SER A 58 -6.58 4.62 2.50
C SER A 58 -7.51 3.98 1.49
N ASN A 59 -7.93 4.72 0.48
CA ASN A 59 -8.68 4.20 -0.67
C ASN A 59 -7.77 4.25 -1.89
N ILE A 60 -7.40 3.08 -2.41
CA ILE A 60 -6.33 2.92 -3.39
C ILE A 60 -6.86 2.16 -4.60
N ASN A 61 -6.53 2.64 -5.79
CA ASN A 61 -6.59 1.86 -7.01
C ASN A 61 -5.21 1.28 -7.31
N PHE A 62 -5.13 -0.04 -7.38
CA PHE A 62 -3.93 -0.78 -7.76
C PHE A 62 -4.04 -1.21 -9.22
N ILE A 63 -3.01 -0.91 -10.01
CA ILE A 63 -2.91 -1.33 -11.41
C ILE A 63 -1.66 -2.19 -11.58
N LEU A 64 -1.83 -3.37 -12.17
CA LEU A 64 -0.74 -4.26 -12.52
C LEU A 64 -0.75 -4.52 -14.04
N PRO A 65 0.36 -4.27 -14.76
CA PRO A 65 0.42 -4.50 -16.19
C PRO A 65 0.45 -5.99 -16.53
N VAL A 66 0.07 -6.31 -17.77
CA VAL A 66 0.14 -7.68 -18.31
C VAL A 66 1.59 -8.20 -18.25
N GLY A 67 1.74 -9.50 -17.99
CA GLY A 67 3.06 -10.16 -17.90
C GLY A 67 3.74 -10.01 -16.54
N SER A 68 3.10 -9.33 -15.60
CA SER A 68 3.58 -9.24 -14.21
C SER A 68 3.13 -10.45 -13.40
N PHE A 69 3.92 -10.80 -12.37
CA PHE A 69 3.63 -11.91 -11.46
C PHE A 69 3.20 -11.39 -10.09
N PRO A 70 1.89 -11.35 -9.78
CA PRO A 70 1.41 -10.87 -8.49
C PRO A 70 1.72 -11.86 -7.37
N ILE A 71 2.11 -11.33 -6.21
CA ILE A 71 2.45 -12.13 -5.01
C ILE A 71 1.27 -12.89 -4.41
N THR A 72 0.04 -12.56 -4.82
CA THR A 72 -1.18 -13.28 -4.44
C THR A 72 -1.45 -14.51 -5.32
N GLY A 73 -0.75 -14.64 -6.44
CA GLY A 73 -0.91 -15.73 -7.41
C GLY A 73 -2.05 -15.52 -8.42
N VAL A 74 -2.83 -14.44 -8.30
CA VAL A 74 -3.94 -14.12 -9.21
C VAL A 74 -3.44 -13.20 -10.32
N ALA A 75 -3.07 -13.74 -11.48
CA ALA A 75 -2.60 -12.95 -12.62
C ALA A 75 -3.70 -12.74 -13.67
N SER A 76 -3.61 -11.63 -14.41
CA SER A 76 -4.37 -11.41 -15.64
C SER A 76 -3.41 -11.47 -16.83
N GLU A 77 -3.60 -12.45 -17.71
CA GLU A 77 -2.69 -12.70 -18.84
C GLU A 77 -3.00 -11.87 -20.08
N THR A 78 -4.22 -11.31 -20.19
CA THR A 78 -4.70 -10.69 -21.43
C THR A 78 -4.96 -9.20 -21.32
N GLN A 79 -5.16 -8.65 -20.11
CA GLN A 79 -5.41 -7.23 -19.86
C GLN A 79 -4.79 -6.78 -18.53
N PRO A 80 -4.43 -5.50 -18.37
CA PRO A 80 -4.00 -4.96 -17.09
C PRO A 80 -5.06 -5.22 -16.02
N MET A 81 -4.61 -5.63 -14.83
CA MET A 81 -5.48 -5.80 -13.68
C MET A 81 -5.64 -4.45 -12.98
N SER A 82 -6.88 -4.07 -12.66
CA SER A 82 -7.19 -2.89 -11.84
C SER A 82 -8.04 -3.31 -10.65
N VAL A 83 -7.62 -2.97 -9.44
CA VAL A 83 -8.29 -3.37 -8.19
C VAL A 83 -8.39 -2.17 -7.25
N SER A 84 -9.61 -1.78 -6.94
CA SER A 84 -9.88 -0.81 -5.87
C SER A 84 -9.90 -1.53 -4.52
N MET A 85 -9.19 -0.98 -3.54
CA MET A 85 -9.16 -1.50 -2.16
C MET A 85 -9.16 -0.38 -1.13
N THR A 86 -9.77 -0.67 0.02
CA THR A 86 -9.68 0.17 1.21
C THR A 86 -8.81 -0.53 2.23
N LEU A 87 -7.79 0.18 2.73
CA LEU A 87 -6.85 -0.33 3.73
C LEU A 87 -6.94 0.51 5.00
N GLU A 88 -6.89 -0.17 6.14
CA GLU A 88 -6.69 0.45 7.44
C GLU A 88 -5.28 0.16 7.94
N LEU A 89 -4.49 1.20 8.16
CA LEU A 89 -3.11 1.12 8.60
C LEU A 89 -2.94 1.84 9.95
N PRO A 90 -1.95 1.47 10.77
CA PRO A 90 -1.60 2.27 11.95
C PRO A 90 -1.01 3.64 11.52
N ILE A 91 -1.15 4.65 12.38
CA ILE A 91 -0.56 5.99 12.16
C ILE A 91 0.96 6.01 12.34
N GLU A 92 1.51 5.04 13.07
CA GLU A 92 2.94 4.88 13.29
C GLU A 92 3.38 3.54 12.73
N PHE A 93 4.43 3.56 11.92
CA PHE A 93 5.02 2.36 11.34
C PHE A 93 6.32 2.02 12.06
N ASN A 94 6.30 0.96 12.87
CA ASN A 94 7.50 0.38 13.44
C ASN A 94 8.10 -0.62 12.46
N ARG A 95 9.42 -0.55 12.22
CA ARG A 95 10.14 -1.47 11.32
C ARG A 95 10.12 -2.96 11.73
N HIS A 96 9.60 -3.28 12.90
CA HIS A 96 9.45 -4.66 13.37
C HIS A 96 8.01 -5.17 13.25
N ASP A 97 7.05 -4.30 12.98
CA ASP A 97 5.65 -4.67 12.92
C ASP A 97 5.30 -5.19 11.52
N VAL A 98 4.51 -6.26 11.50
CA VAL A 98 3.97 -6.86 10.29
C VAL A 98 2.46 -6.79 10.39
N HIS A 99 1.84 -6.17 9.38
CA HIS A 99 0.40 -5.98 9.30
C HIS A 99 -0.17 -6.95 8.27
N ARG A 100 -1.15 -7.75 8.70
CA ARG A 100 -1.96 -8.52 7.76
C ARG A 100 -2.99 -7.60 7.12
N LEU A 101 -3.00 -7.55 5.80
CA LEU A 101 -3.93 -6.76 5.00
C LEU A 101 -4.81 -7.70 4.17
N GLU A 102 -6.11 -7.53 4.26
CA GLU A 102 -7.07 -8.24 3.41
C GLU A 102 -7.28 -7.43 2.13
N THR A 103 -7.05 -8.06 0.97
CA THR A 103 -7.22 -7.42 -0.34
C THR A 103 -8.20 -8.23 -1.20
N PRO A 104 -8.80 -7.62 -2.24
CA PRO A 104 -9.65 -8.37 -3.17
C PRO A 104 -8.92 -9.51 -3.90
N LEU A 105 -7.58 -9.46 -3.96
CA LEU A 105 -6.75 -10.50 -4.58
C LEU A 105 -6.28 -11.57 -3.58
N GLY A 106 -6.70 -11.46 -2.31
CA GLY A 106 -6.28 -12.33 -1.22
C GLY A 106 -5.47 -11.62 -0.14
N PRO A 107 -5.23 -12.29 0.99
CA PRO A 107 -4.49 -11.71 2.09
C PRO A 107 -3.01 -11.55 1.76
N ILE A 108 -2.42 -10.47 2.25
CA ILE A 108 -0.97 -10.25 2.24
C ILE A 108 -0.49 -9.86 3.64
N ASN A 109 0.79 -10.05 3.91
CA ASN A 109 1.46 -9.39 5.02
C ASN A 109 2.29 -8.24 4.48
N ALA A 110 2.24 -7.10 5.16
CA ALA A 110 2.94 -5.89 4.79
C ALA A 110 3.71 -5.34 5.99
N LYS A 111 4.93 -4.88 5.73
CA LYS A 111 5.71 -4.07 6.64
C LYS A 111 6.02 -2.74 5.97
N PHE A 112 5.89 -1.65 6.70
CA PHE A 112 6.20 -0.30 6.23
C PHE A 112 7.31 0.32 7.08
N GLU A 113 8.15 1.13 6.45
CA GLU A 113 9.20 1.89 7.13
C GLU A 113 9.26 3.29 6.53
N LYS A 114 9.10 4.30 7.38
CA LYS A 114 9.22 5.70 6.97
C LYS A 114 10.69 6.01 6.69
N ILE A 115 11.00 6.36 5.45
CA ILE A 115 12.35 6.76 5.01
C ILE A 115 12.60 8.21 5.39
N ARG A 116 11.63 9.10 5.13
CA ARG A 116 11.69 10.53 5.45
C ARG A 116 10.29 11.17 5.45
N GLY A 117 10.13 12.29 6.15
CA GLY A 117 8.95 13.16 6.02
C GLY A 117 8.88 13.86 4.65
N ALA A 118 7.71 14.41 4.31
CA ALA A 118 7.46 15.16 3.08
C ALA A 118 7.06 16.61 3.37
#